data_AF-A0A7J0AGE4-F1
#
_entry.id   AF-A0A7J0AGE4-F1
#
_cell.length_a   1.000
_cell.length_b   1.000
_cell.length_c   1.000
_cell.angle_alpha   90.00
_cell.angle_beta   90.00
_cell.angle_gamma   90.00
#
_symmetry.space_group_name_H-M   'P 1'
#
loop_
_entity.id
_entity.type
_entity.pdbx_description
1 polymer ?
#
loop_
_entity_poly.entity_id
_entity_poly.type
_entity_poly.pdbx_seq_one_letter_code
_entity_poly.pdbx_strand_id
1 'polypeptide(L)'
;MWFIYMLIGLYLFMPVISPWLEKAGKRAEQLFLCLWFASSFFPYMRVFVGNVYGECYWNEFNLLWYFSGFLGYVVLAHYVRNYLELSRKAQIYIGLFLYAVGYMVTATIWYGRVPTALTLQELELSWRFCTPNVIFESVGAFMVIQSLFADVKKGNKLIGEISYLSYGVYLMHIFILGAVFSVVQPMAIGSPLTIISTGAITFVICCILSKLISLLPYSKYIIG
;
A
#
# COMPACT_ATOMS: atom_id res chain seq x y z
N MET A 1 7.55 -13.06 -0.82
CA MET A 1 6.50 -12.33 -1.56
C MET A 1 5.12 -12.63 -0.99
N TRP A 2 4.87 -12.23 0.26
CA TRP A 2 3.63 -12.59 0.97
C TRP A 2 2.40 -11.84 0.41
N PHE A 3 2.59 -10.65 -0.13
CA PHE A 3 1.50 -9.80 -0.62
C PHE A 3 0.84 -10.34 -1.91
N ILE A 4 1.45 -11.30 -2.61
CA ILE A 4 0.77 -12.05 -3.70
C ILE A 4 -0.45 -12.81 -3.17
N TYR A 5 -0.31 -13.47 -2.01
CA TYR A 5 -1.42 -14.20 -1.41
C TYR A 5 -2.56 -13.25 -1.02
N MET A 6 -2.23 -12.03 -0.58
CA MET A 6 -3.22 -10.98 -0.35
C MET A 6 -3.97 -10.60 -1.63
N LEU A 7 -3.25 -10.38 -2.73
CA LEU A 7 -3.88 -10.07 -4.02
C LEU A 7 -4.78 -11.20 -4.49
N ILE A 8 -4.30 -12.45 -4.45
CA ILE A 8 -5.12 -13.63 -4.79
C ILE A 8 -6.39 -13.66 -3.93
N GLY A 9 -6.28 -13.44 -2.61
CA GLY A 9 -7.43 -13.37 -1.71
C GLY A 9 -8.43 -12.29 -2.11
N LEU A 10 -7.97 -11.09 -2.45
CA LEU A 10 -8.84 -10.01 -2.94
C LEU A 10 -9.55 -10.42 -4.23
N TYR A 11 -8.83 -10.97 -5.23
CA TYR A 11 -9.41 -11.40 -6.50
C TYR A 11 -10.43 -12.54 -6.34
N LEU A 12 -10.18 -13.49 -5.42
CA LEU A 12 -11.14 -14.54 -5.09
C LEU A 12 -12.41 -13.96 -4.45
N PHE A 13 -12.30 -12.87 -3.70
CA PHE A 13 -13.44 -12.20 -3.08
C PHE A 13 -14.15 -11.19 -4.00
N MET A 14 -13.51 -10.74 -5.09
CA MET A 14 -14.08 -9.78 -6.04
C MET A 14 -15.49 -10.15 -6.54
N PRO A 15 -15.79 -11.41 -6.94
CA PRO A 15 -17.13 -11.79 -7.37
C PRO A 15 -18.21 -11.63 -6.29
N VAL A 16 -17.83 -11.64 -5.00
CA VAL A 16 -18.74 -11.48 -3.86
C VAL A 16 -18.99 -10.00 -3.58
N ILE A 17 -17.93 -9.18 -3.56
CA ILE A 17 -18.03 -7.76 -3.18
C ILE A 17 -18.51 -6.88 -4.33
N SER A 18 -18.19 -7.18 -5.59
CA SER A 18 -18.56 -6.33 -6.74
C SER A 18 -20.08 -6.14 -6.87
N PRO A 19 -20.93 -7.19 -6.81
CA PRO A 19 -22.38 -7.01 -6.87
C PRO A 19 -22.93 -6.23 -5.67
N TRP A 20 -22.26 -6.30 -4.51
CA TRP A 20 -22.62 -5.48 -3.36
C TRP A 20 -22.28 -4.01 -3.62
N LEU A 21 -21.08 -3.68 -4.10
CA LEU A 21 -20.67 -2.30 -4.42
C LEU A 21 -21.57 -1.66 -5.48
N GLU A 22 -22.00 -2.43 -6.50
CA GLU A 22 -22.90 -1.93 -7.54
C GLU A 22 -24.29 -1.55 -7.00
N LYS A 23 -24.76 -2.25 -5.97
CA LYS A 23 -26.10 -2.06 -5.37
C LYS A 23 -26.07 -1.21 -4.10
N ALA A 24 -24.94 -1.16 -3.42
CA ALA A 24 -24.76 -0.43 -2.18
C ALA A 24 -24.92 1.05 -2.48
N GLY A 25 -25.82 1.71 -1.75
CA GLY A 25 -25.88 3.16 -1.78
C GLY A 25 -24.68 3.78 -1.07
N LYS A 26 -24.39 5.05 -1.38
CA LYS A 26 -23.34 5.86 -0.74
C LYS A 26 -23.27 5.72 0.79
N ARG A 27 -24.43 5.71 1.47
CA ARG A 27 -24.51 5.59 2.94
C ARG A 27 -24.03 4.22 3.46
N ALA A 28 -24.28 3.14 2.71
CA ALA A 28 -23.86 1.80 3.10
C ALA A 28 -22.33 1.67 2.99
N GLU A 29 -21.73 2.21 1.92
CA GLU A 29 -20.28 2.29 1.80
C GLU A 29 -19.66 3.16 2.90
N GLN A 30 -20.27 4.32 3.21
CA GLN A 30 -19.79 5.17 4.30
C GLN A 30 -19.82 4.44 5.65
N LEU A 31 -20.90 3.73 5.97
CA LEU A 31 -20.97 2.94 7.20
C LEU A 31 -19.88 1.87 7.24
N PHE A 32 -19.70 1.13 6.15
CA PHE A 32 -18.62 0.14 6.03
C PHE A 32 -17.25 0.79 6.26
N LEU A 33 -16.98 1.92 5.59
CA LEU A 33 -15.70 2.63 5.70
C LEU A 33 -15.48 3.23 7.09
N CYS A 34 -16.52 3.69 7.77
CA CYS A 34 -16.44 4.15 9.16
C CYS A 34 -16.04 2.99 10.10
N LEU A 35 -16.67 1.82 9.94
CA LEU A 35 -16.32 0.63 10.72
C LEU A 35 -14.92 0.12 10.40
N TRP A 36 -14.55 0.08 9.12
CA TRP A 36 -13.19 -0.28 8.69
C TRP A 36 -12.14 0.69 9.26
N PHE A 37 -12.39 2.00 9.17
CA PHE A 37 -11.49 3.00 9.74
C PHE A 37 -11.38 2.86 11.25
N ALA A 38 -12.47 2.59 11.97
CA ALA A 38 -12.43 2.29 13.40
C ALA A 38 -11.57 1.05 13.71
N SER A 39 -11.71 -0.02 12.91
CA SER A 39 -10.89 -1.24 13.06
C SER A 39 -9.39 -0.98 12.85
N SER A 40 -9.03 0.04 12.05
CA SER A 40 -7.63 0.38 11.76
C SER A 40 -6.85 0.86 12.99
N PHE A 41 -7.54 1.28 14.06
CA PHE A 41 -6.91 1.67 15.33
C PHE A 41 -6.58 0.46 16.23
N PHE A 42 -7.16 -0.72 15.97
CA PHE A 42 -6.99 -1.88 16.83
C PHE A 42 -5.52 -2.31 17.00
N PRO A 43 -4.65 -2.29 15.98
CA PRO A 43 -3.21 -2.50 16.16
C PRO A 43 -2.58 -1.62 17.24
N TYR A 44 -2.97 -0.34 17.31
CA TYR A 44 -2.46 0.59 18.33
C TYR A 44 -3.06 0.31 19.70
N MET A 45 -4.37 0.05 19.76
CA MET A 45 -5.04 -0.30 21.01
C MET A 45 -4.41 -1.54 21.68
N ARG A 46 -4.04 -2.56 20.89
CA ARG A 46 -3.44 -3.79 21.42
C ARG A 46 -2.16 -3.56 22.23
N VAL A 47 -1.42 -2.48 21.93
CA VAL A 47 -0.22 -2.12 22.69
C VAL A 47 -0.55 -1.68 24.11
N PHE A 48 -1.73 -1.08 24.33
CA PHE A 48 -2.13 -0.53 25.63
C PHE A 48 -3.01 -1.46 26.44
N VAL A 49 -3.93 -2.19 25.79
CA VAL A 49 -4.95 -2.99 26.48
C VAL A 49 -4.85 -4.49 26.20
N GLY A 50 -3.90 -4.93 25.36
CA GLY A 50 -3.79 -6.32 24.93
C GLY A 50 -4.92 -6.71 23.98
N ASN A 51 -5.54 -7.86 24.19
CA ASN A 51 -6.60 -8.36 23.31
C ASN A 51 -7.81 -7.40 23.28
N VAL A 52 -8.30 -7.08 22.08
CA VAL A 52 -9.40 -6.11 21.91
C VAL A 52 -10.71 -6.80 21.49
N TYR A 53 -11.82 -6.38 22.09
CA TYR A 53 -13.19 -6.64 21.65
C TYR A 53 -13.47 -8.09 21.20
N GLY A 54 -13.18 -9.06 22.06
CA GLY A 54 -13.45 -10.48 21.82
C GLY A 54 -12.22 -11.31 21.43
N GLU A 55 -11.08 -10.67 21.16
CA GLU A 55 -9.82 -11.38 20.97
C GLU A 55 -9.41 -12.15 22.24
N CYS A 56 -8.85 -13.33 22.05
CA CYS A 56 -8.18 -14.11 23.10
C CYS A 56 -7.20 -15.11 22.45
N TYR A 57 -6.49 -15.90 23.26
CA TYR A 57 -5.45 -16.81 22.73
C TYR A 57 -6.00 -17.85 21.72
N TRP A 58 -7.31 -18.15 21.76
CA TRP A 58 -7.97 -19.09 20.85
C TRP A 58 -8.93 -18.42 19.86
N ASN A 59 -9.07 -17.09 19.92
CA ASN A 59 -9.94 -16.32 19.03
C ASN A 59 -9.23 -15.07 18.54
N GLU A 60 -8.80 -15.08 17.29
CA GLU A 60 -8.22 -13.92 16.61
C GLU A 60 -9.27 -12.95 16.05
N PHE A 61 -10.55 -13.36 16.05
CA PHE A 61 -11.66 -12.59 15.47
C PHE A 61 -12.22 -11.57 16.48
N ASN A 62 -11.76 -10.32 16.40
CA ASN A 62 -12.38 -9.19 17.12
C ASN A 62 -13.75 -8.79 16.52
N LEU A 63 -14.48 -7.95 17.25
CA LEU A 63 -15.78 -7.39 16.86
C LEU A 63 -15.86 -6.85 15.41
N LEU A 64 -14.79 -6.22 14.90
CA LEU A 64 -14.77 -5.60 13.57
C LEU A 64 -13.97 -6.41 12.54
N TRP A 65 -13.71 -7.70 12.81
CA TRP A 65 -12.89 -8.55 11.96
C TRP A 65 -13.31 -8.50 10.48
N TYR A 66 -14.60 -8.67 10.19
CA TYR A 66 -15.14 -8.68 8.83
C TYR A 66 -15.14 -7.32 8.14
N PHE A 67 -14.97 -6.24 8.89
CA PHE A 67 -14.81 -4.89 8.36
C PHE A 67 -13.34 -4.52 8.22
N SER A 68 -12.40 -5.36 8.66
CA SER A 68 -10.96 -5.07 8.71
C SER A 68 -10.19 -5.55 7.48
N GLY A 69 -8.91 -5.20 7.40
CA GLY A 69 -8.00 -5.70 6.37
C GLY A 69 -8.08 -4.97 5.03
N PHE A 70 -7.52 -5.60 4.00
CA PHE A 70 -7.30 -4.97 2.69
C PHE A 70 -8.57 -4.73 1.87
N LEU A 71 -9.67 -5.43 2.18
CA LEU A 71 -10.93 -5.24 1.49
C LEU A 71 -11.45 -3.80 1.64
N GLY A 72 -11.17 -3.15 2.77
CA GLY A 72 -11.57 -1.76 2.95
C GLY A 72 -10.88 -0.79 1.98
N TYR A 73 -9.68 -1.09 1.48
CA TYR A 73 -9.07 -0.30 0.41
C TYR A 73 -9.82 -0.45 -0.93
N VAL A 74 -10.40 -1.63 -1.21
CA VAL A 74 -11.23 -1.85 -2.41
C VAL A 74 -12.51 -1.01 -2.34
N VAL A 75 -13.21 -1.07 -1.19
CA VAL A 75 -14.41 -0.26 -0.95
C VAL A 75 -14.07 1.23 -0.99
N LEU A 76 -12.95 1.64 -0.39
CA LEU A 76 -12.50 3.03 -0.39
C LEU A 76 -12.20 3.53 -1.80
N ALA A 77 -11.51 2.74 -2.62
CA ALA A 77 -11.21 3.08 -4.00
C ALA A 77 -12.50 3.23 -4.83
N HIS A 78 -13.48 2.34 -4.62
CA HIS A 78 -14.80 2.46 -5.22
C HIS A 78 -15.51 3.75 -4.78
N TYR A 79 -15.53 4.03 -3.47
CA TYR A 79 -16.15 5.22 -2.91
C TYR A 79 -15.54 6.52 -3.46
N VAL A 80 -14.20 6.58 -3.47
CA VAL A 80 -13.45 7.73 -3.99
C VAL A 80 -13.77 7.94 -5.46
N ARG A 81 -13.81 6.87 -6.26
CA ARG A 81 -14.09 6.98 -7.70
C ARG A 81 -15.51 7.45 -8.01
N ASN A 82 -16.50 6.98 -7.25
CA ASN A 82 -17.92 7.19 -7.58
C ASN A 82 -18.57 8.37 -6.85
N TYR A 83 -18.05 8.77 -5.68
CA TYR A 83 -18.72 9.74 -4.82
C TYR A 83 -17.85 10.93 -4.39
N LEU A 84 -16.53 10.91 -4.65
CA LEU A 84 -15.64 12.01 -4.27
C LEU A 84 -15.63 13.08 -5.37
N GLU A 85 -16.42 14.13 -5.16
CA GLU A 85 -16.46 15.30 -6.04
C GLU A 85 -15.57 16.40 -5.47
N LEU A 86 -14.28 16.38 -5.83
CA LEU A 86 -13.32 17.42 -5.44
C LEU A 86 -12.68 18.02 -6.68
N SER A 87 -12.45 19.33 -6.65
CA SER A 87 -11.63 19.99 -7.69
C SER A 87 -10.20 19.44 -7.67
N ARG A 88 -9.52 19.44 -8.81
CA ARG A 88 -8.12 18.98 -8.93
C ARG A 88 -7.19 19.65 -7.90
N LYS A 89 -7.35 20.96 -7.70
CA LYS A 89 -6.57 21.69 -6.69
C LYS A 89 -6.86 21.18 -5.28
N ALA A 90 -8.13 20.98 -4.94
CA ALA A 90 -8.52 20.45 -3.64
C ALA A 90 -7.98 19.02 -3.43
N GLN A 91 -8.03 18.16 -4.44
CA GLN A 91 -7.47 16.81 -4.37
C GLN A 91 -5.96 16.82 -4.08
N ILE A 92 -5.20 17.70 -4.74
CA ILE A 92 -3.76 17.84 -4.48
C ILE A 92 -3.50 18.32 -3.05
N TYR A 93 -4.14 19.40 -2.61
CA TYR A 93 -3.88 19.96 -1.27
C TYR A 93 -4.33 19.04 -0.15
N ILE A 94 -5.53 18.47 -0.24
CA ILE A 94 -6.04 17.50 0.74
C ILE A 94 -5.17 16.25 0.71
N GLY A 95 -4.78 15.78 -0.48
CA GLY A 95 -3.95 14.58 -0.61
C GLY A 95 -2.56 14.77 0.00
N LEU A 96 -1.90 15.90 -0.27
CA LEU A 96 -0.62 16.25 0.36
C LEU A 96 -0.74 16.39 1.87
N PHE A 97 -1.83 17.00 2.37
CA PHE A 97 -2.10 17.12 3.79
C PHE A 97 -2.26 15.76 4.46
N LEU A 98 -3.10 14.87 3.90
CA LEU A 98 -3.30 13.52 4.41
C LEU A 98 -1.99 12.73 4.40
N TYR A 99 -1.23 12.80 3.31
CA TYR A 99 0.06 12.14 3.20
C TYR A 99 1.05 12.63 4.26
N ALA A 100 1.17 13.95 4.42
CA ALA A 100 2.06 14.55 5.41
C ALA A 100 1.66 14.17 6.84
N VAL A 101 0.38 14.23 7.19
CA VAL A 101 -0.12 13.84 8.52
C VAL A 101 0.15 12.36 8.78
N GLY A 102 -0.17 11.49 7.82
CA GLY A 102 0.10 10.06 7.92
C GLY A 102 1.59 9.80 8.14
N TYR A 103 2.45 10.39 7.31
CA TYR A 103 3.91 10.29 7.42
C TYR A 103 4.44 10.76 8.78
N MET A 104 3.96 11.90 9.28
CA MET A 104 4.40 12.43 10.57
C MET A 104 4.04 11.49 11.72
N VAL A 105 2.85 10.90 11.70
CA VAL A 105 2.44 9.87 12.67
C VAL A 105 3.31 8.62 12.52
N THR A 106 3.52 8.14 11.29
CA THR A 106 4.36 6.97 10.99
C THR A 106 5.77 7.14 11.54
N ALA A 107 6.41 8.27 11.21
CA ALA A 107 7.76 8.60 11.60
C ALA A 107 7.89 8.79 13.12
N THR A 108 6.94 9.48 13.75
CA THR A 108 6.98 9.74 15.19
C THR A 108 6.89 8.43 15.99
N ILE A 109 5.96 7.55 15.62
CA ILE A 109 5.83 6.23 16.27
C ILE A 109 7.06 5.38 15.99
N TRP A 110 7.56 5.36 14.75
CA TRP A 110 8.75 4.59 14.38
C TRP A 110 9.97 5.02 15.20
N TYR A 111 10.35 6.30 15.13
CA TYR A 111 11.52 6.83 15.83
C TYR A 111 11.38 6.76 17.36
N GLY A 112 10.17 6.90 17.89
CA GLY A 112 9.91 6.71 19.32
C GLY A 112 10.10 5.26 19.80
N ARG A 113 9.94 4.28 18.90
CA ARG A 113 10.07 2.85 19.21
C ARG A 113 11.47 2.29 18.93
N VAL A 114 12.26 2.90 18.05
CA VAL A 114 13.64 2.46 17.75
C VAL A 114 14.47 2.13 19.00
N PRO A 115 14.45 2.92 20.09
CA PRO A 115 15.29 2.64 21.27
C PRO A 115 14.76 1.51 22.17
N THR A 116 13.48 1.14 22.05
CA THR A 116 12.78 0.30 23.04
C THR A 116 12.18 -0.99 22.47
N ALA A 117 11.97 -1.05 21.15
CA ALA A 117 11.40 -2.23 20.50
C ALA A 117 12.35 -3.43 20.63
N LEU A 118 11.82 -4.56 21.10
CA LEU A 118 12.57 -5.81 21.25
C LEU A 118 12.47 -6.68 20.00
N THR A 119 11.43 -6.46 19.19
CA THR A 119 11.16 -7.22 17.97
C THR A 119 10.90 -6.30 16.79
N LEU A 120 11.13 -6.81 15.58
CA LEU A 120 10.79 -6.07 14.35
C LEU A 120 9.29 -5.79 14.27
N GLN A 121 8.44 -6.71 14.72
CA GLN A 121 6.99 -6.55 14.72
C GLN A 121 6.54 -5.38 15.62
N GLU A 122 7.21 -5.18 16.76
CA GLU A 122 6.95 -4.03 17.64
C GLU A 122 7.42 -2.71 17.02
N LEU A 123 8.52 -2.74 16.27
CA LEU A 123 9.08 -1.57 15.61
C LEU A 123 8.22 -1.14 14.40
N GLU A 124 7.77 -2.10 13.60
CA GLU A 124 6.96 -1.93 12.39
C GLU A 124 5.48 -1.63 12.66
N LEU A 125 5.09 -1.38 13.91
CA LEU A 125 3.71 -1.12 14.29
C LEU A 125 3.05 -0.03 13.43
N SER A 126 3.74 1.09 13.21
CA SER A 126 3.24 2.19 12.40
C SER A 126 3.29 1.94 10.89
N TRP A 127 3.95 0.87 10.46
CA TRP A 127 4.08 0.50 9.05
C TRP A 127 3.02 -0.53 8.62
N ARG A 128 2.17 -0.98 9.56
CA ARG A 128 1.11 -1.94 9.26
C ARG A 128 0.11 -1.35 8.27
N PHE A 129 -0.15 -2.09 7.20
CA PHE A 129 -0.92 -1.65 6.03
C PHE A 129 -2.34 -1.16 6.32
N CYS A 130 -2.99 -1.65 7.38
CA CYS A 130 -4.37 -1.29 7.73
C CYS A 130 -4.42 -0.47 9.02
N THR A 131 -3.53 0.52 9.15
CA THR A 131 -3.52 1.52 10.24
C THR A 131 -3.96 2.89 9.71
N PRO A 132 -4.51 3.78 10.56
CA PRO A 132 -5.07 5.06 10.12
C PRO A 132 -4.06 5.95 9.39
N ASN A 133 -2.80 5.98 9.84
CA ASN A 133 -1.73 6.74 9.20
C ASN A 133 -1.37 6.20 7.81
N VAL A 134 -1.28 4.87 7.64
CA VAL A 134 -1.02 4.27 6.32
C VAL A 134 -2.23 4.43 5.38
N ILE A 135 -3.46 4.42 5.92
CA ILE A 135 -4.66 4.76 5.16
C ILE A 135 -4.57 6.21 4.65
N PHE A 136 -4.18 7.16 5.51
CA PHE A 136 -4.01 8.57 5.12
C PHE A 136 -2.92 8.75 4.06
N GLU A 137 -1.77 8.10 4.22
CA GLU A 137 -0.70 8.09 3.21
C GLU A 137 -1.20 7.52 1.88
N SER A 138 -1.90 6.39 1.91
CA SER A 138 -2.40 5.71 0.70
C SER A 138 -3.43 6.56 -0.05
N VAL A 139 -4.43 7.10 0.66
CA VAL A 139 -5.44 7.99 0.07
C VAL A 139 -4.79 9.28 -0.44
N GLY A 140 -3.89 9.86 0.36
CA GLY A 140 -3.18 11.08 0.00
C GLY A 140 -2.36 10.93 -1.27
N ALA A 141 -1.55 9.88 -1.36
CA ALA A 141 -0.79 9.54 -2.55
C ALA A 141 -1.69 9.29 -3.75
N PHE A 142 -2.78 8.53 -3.58
CA PHE A 142 -3.73 8.25 -4.66
C PHE A 142 -4.35 9.54 -5.22
N MET A 143 -4.83 10.44 -4.37
CA MET A 143 -5.44 11.72 -4.78
C MET A 143 -4.45 12.60 -5.53
N VAL A 144 -3.21 12.72 -5.04
CA VAL A 144 -2.16 13.52 -5.67
C VAL A 144 -1.79 12.93 -7.04
N ILE A 145 -1.49 11.64 -7.10
CA ILE A 145 -1.10 10.96 -8.34
C ILE A 145 -2.25 11.05 -9.36
N GLN A 146 -3.47 10.69 -8.98
CA GLN A 146 -4.62 10.78 -9.87
C GLN A 146 -4.79 12.20 -10.44
N SER A 147 -4.69 13.23 -9.60
CA SER A 147 -4.77 14.62 -10.03
C SER A 147 -3.62 15.07 -10.93
N LEU A 148 -2.38 14.65 -10.64
CA LEU A 148 -1.22 15.03 -11.45
C LEU A 148 -1.31 14.42 -12.86
N PHE A 149 -1.76 13.16 -12.95
CA PHE A 149 -1.81 12.40 -14.19
C PHE A 149 -3.17 12.48 -14.93
N ALA A 150 -4.14 13.24 -14.43
CA ALA A 150 -5.48 13.35 -15.02
C ALA A 150 -5.50 13.77 -16.51
N ASP A 151 -4.61 14.68 -16.91
CA ASP A 151 -4.53 15.21 -18.29
C ASP A 151 -3.48 14.51 -19.15
N VAL A 152 -2.77 13.51 -18.61
CA VAL A 152 -1.74 12.81 -19.36
C VAL A 152 -2.41 12.01 -20.47
N LYS A 153 -2.09 12.39 -21.73
CA LYS A 153 -2.63 11.73 -22.91
C LYS A 153 -2.38 10.22 -22.82
N LYS A 154 -3.46 9.44 -22.96
CA LYS A 154 -3.36 7.98 -23.14
C LYS A 154 -2.43 7.71 -24.32
N GLY A 155 -1.39 6.89 -24.12
CA GLY A 155 -0.43 6.53 -25.17
C GLY A 155 1.04 6.87 -24.90
N ASN A 156 1.44 7.26 -23.68
CA ASN A 156 2.87 7.29 -23.35
C ASN A 156 3.42 5.84 -23.36
N LYS A 157 4.12 5.49 -24.45
CA LYS A 157 4.65 4.14 -24.68
C LYS A 157 5.54 3.66 -23.54
N LEU A 158 6.40 4.55 -23.00
CA LEU A 158 7.31 4.19 -21.91
C LEU A 158 6.54 3.83 -20.63
N ILE A 159 5.56 4.64 -20.24
CA ILE A 159 4.73 4.35 -19.05
C ILE A 159 3.93 3.07 -19.28
N GLY A 160 3.39 2.86 -20.48
CA GLY A 160 2.68 1.62 -20.83
C GLY A 160 3.57 0.39 -20.74
N GLU A 161 4.81 0.47 -21.24
CA GLU A 161 5.78 -0.63 -21.13
C GLU A 161 6.18 -0.91 -19.69
N ILE A 162 6.50 0.11 -18.90
CA ILE A 162 6.84 -0.06 -17.47
C ILE A 162 5.64 -0.65 -16.71
N SER A 163 4.42 -0.19 -17.01
CA SER A 163 3.20 -0.72 -16.40
C SER A 163 3.03 -2.21 -16.72
N TYR A 164 3.32 -2.64 -17.94
CA TYR A 164 3.30 -4.05 -18.33
C TYR A 164 4.35 -4.87 -17.56
N LEU A 165 5.55 -4.33 -17.38
CA LEU A 165 6.64 -5.01 -16.65
C LEU A 165 6.47 -4.99 -15.13
N SER A 166 5.54 -4.21 -14.59
CA SER A 166 5.46 -3.90 -13.16
C SER A 166 5.24 -5.12 -12.27
N TYR A 167 4.51 -6.14 -12.74
CA TYR A 167 4.35 -7.37 -11.97
C TYR A 167 5.66 -8.17 -11.89
N GLY A 168 6.40 -8.27 -13.00
CA GLY A 168 7.75 -8.87 -13.00
C GLY A 168 8.71 -8.12 -12.07
N VAL A 169 8.74 -6.79 -12.15
CA VAL A 169 9.53 -5.93 -11.25
C VAL A 169 9.16 -6.20 -9.80
N TYR A 170 7.86 -6.24 -9.50
CA TYR A 170 7.37 -6.58 -8.18
C TYR A 170 7.90 -7.95 -7.75
N LEU A 171 7.83 -9.01 -8.56
CA LEU A 171 8.29 -10.35 -8.18
C LEU A 171 9.78 -10.44 -7.80
N MET A 172 10.64 -9.67 -8.48
CA MET A 172 12.10 -9.83 -8.35
C MET A 172 12.79 -8.76 -7.49
N HIS A 173 12.17 -7.60 -7.27
CA HIS A 173 12.87 -6.44 -6.71
C HIS A 173 13.57 -6.71 -5.38
N ILE A 174 13.00 -7.54 -4.49
CA ILE A 174 13.61 -7.80 -3.18
C ILE A 174 14.96 -8.52 -3.29
N PHE A 175 15.13 -9.40 -4.28
CA PHE A 175 16.40 -10.10 -4.53
C PHE A 175 17.45 -9.15 -5.09
N ILE A 176 17.05 -8.30 -6.04
CA ILE A 176 17.94 -7.32 -6.67
C ILE A 176 18.33 -6.22 -5.68
N LEU A 177 17.38 -5.78 -4.84
CA LEU A 177 17.58 -4.73 -3.83
C LEU A 177 18.75 -5.07 -2.90
N GLY A 178 18.79 -6.30 -2.38
CA GLY A 178 19.87 -6.74 -1.49
C GLY A 178 21.24 -6.72 -2.17
N ALA A 179 21.31 -7.18 -3.42
CA ALA A 179 22.54 -7.16 -4.21
C ALA A 179 23.00 -5.73 -4.49
N VAL A 180 22.11 -4.85 -4.94
CA VAL A 180 22.43 -3.44 -5.22
C VAL A 180 22.85 -2.73 -3.92
N PHE A 181 22.13 -2.93 -2.82
CA PHE A 181 22.45 -2.33 -1.54
C PHE A 181 23.86 -2.72 -1.05
N SER A 182 24.26 -3.99 -1.23
CA SER A 182 25.60 -4.47 -0.87
C SER A 182 26.73 -3.79 -1.63
N VAL A 183 26.44 -3.24 -2.82
CA VAL A 183 27.41 -2.51 -3.65
C VAL A 183 27.39 -1.01 -3.34
N VAL A 184 26.20 -0.44 -3.13
CA VAL A 184 26.02 1.01 -2.93
C VAL A 184 26.36 1.44 -1.50
N GLN A 185 26.04 0.62 -0.48
CA GLN A 185 26.27 0.96 0.93
C GLN A 185 27.76 1.21 1.25
N PRO A 186 28.73 0.41 0.77
CA PRO A 186 30.15 0.66 1.00
C PRO A 186 30.70 1.96 0.40
N MET A 187 29.98 2.57 -0.56
CA MET A 187 30.39 3.84 -1.17
C MET A 187 30.29 5.04 -0.20
N ALA A 188 29.66 4.85 0.97
CA ALA A 188 29.58 5.85 2.06
C ALA A 188 29.04 7.23 1.64
N ILE A 189 28.18 7.28 0.61
CA ILE A 189 27.59 8.51 0.05
C ILE A 189 26.48 9.15 0.93
N GLY A 190 26.30 8.67 2.16
CA GLY A 190 25.26 9.13 3.10
C GLY A 190 23.90 8.48 2.87
N SER A 191 23.14 8.27 3.96
CA SER A 191 21.91 7.48 3.95
C SER A 191 20.85 7.91 2.92
N PRO A 192 20.54 9.21 2.74
CA PRO A 192 19.54 9.63 1.74
C PRO A 192 19.95 9.24 0.31
N LEU A 193 21.22 9.47 -0.05
CA LEU A 193 21.72 9.12 -1.38
C LEU A 193 21.82 7.61 -1.55
N THR A 194 22.27 6.86 -0.53
CA THR A 194 22.26 5.39 -0.57
C THR A 194 20.86 4.85 -0.85
N ILE A 195 19.82 5.38 -0.19
CA ILE A 195 18.43 4.95 -0.40
C ILE A 195 17.97 5.25 -1.83
N ILE A 196 18.14 6.49 -2.29
CA ILE A 196 17.70 6.93 -3.62
C ILE A 196 18.43 6.15 -4.72
N SER A 197 19.76 6.06 -4.63
CA SER A 197 20.59 5.33 -5.60
C SER A 197 20.26 3.84 -5.61
N THR A 198 20.14 3.21 -4.44
CA THR A 198 19.77 1.78 -4.35
C THR A 198 18.41 1.53 -4.98
N GLY A 199 17.40 2.34 -4.66
CA GLY A 199 16.06 2.21 -5.22
C GLY A 199 16.04 2.41 -6.74
N ALA A 200 16.68 3.48 -7.24
CA ALA A 200 16.71 3.78 -8.67
C ALA A 200 17.44 2.69 -9.47
N ILE A 201 18.62 2.26 -9.01
CA ILE A 201 19.40 1.21 -9.68
C ILE A 201 18.64 -0.12 -9.65
N THR A 202 18.05 -0.48 -8.51
CA THR A 202 17.24 -1.69 -8.37
C THR A 202 16.07 -1.67 -9.36
N PHE A 203 15.34 -0.55 -9.42
CA PHE A 203 14.21 -0.40 -10.34
C PHE A 203 14.63 -0.55 -11.80
N VAL A 204 15.71 0.12 -12.23
CA VAL A 204 16.22 0.03 -13.60
C VAL A 204 16.64 -1.40 -13.94
N ILE A 205 17.40 -2.05 -13.06
CA ILE A 205 17.82 -3.46 -13.26
C ILE A 205 16.59 -4.37 -13.36
N CYS A 206 15.62 -4.22 -12.48
CA CYS A 206 14.39 -5.03 -12.51
C CYS A 206 13.58 -4.80 -13.79
N CYS A 207 13.50 -3.56 -14.29
CA CYS A 207 12.85 -3.26 -15.56
C CYS A 207 13.58 -3.93 -16.74
N ILE A 208 14.92 -3.88 -16.77
CA ILE A 208 15.72 -4.54 -17.81
C ILE A 208 15.52 -6.06 -17.75
N LEU A 209 15.66 -6.67 -16.57
CA LEU A 209 15.48 -8.11 -16.39
C LEU A 209 14.07 -8.56 -16.73
N SER A 210 13.06 -7.81 -16.31
CA SER A 210 11.66 -8.07 -16.69
C SER A 210 11.50 -7.96 -18.21
N LYS A 211 12.07 -6.95 -18.86
CA LYS A 211 12.02 -6.85 -20.32
C LYS A 211 12.68 -8.05 -21.00
N LEU A 212 13.83 -8.52 -20.51
CA LEU A 212 14.51 -9.70 -21.05
C LEU A 212 13.64 -10.96 -20.89
N ILE A 213 13.05 -11.17 -19.72
CA ILE A 213 12.13 -12.29 -19.47
C ILE A 213 10.89 -12.18 -20.37
N SER A 214 10.42 -10.97 -20.68
CA SER A 214 9.26 -10.77 -21.55
C SER A 214 9.44 -11.33 -22.96
N LEU A 215 10.69 -11.48 -23.41
CA LEU A 215 11.05 -12.04 -24.73
C LEU A 215 11.05 -13.57 -24.76
N LEU A 216 10.98 -14.24 -23.61
CA LEU A 216 10.98 -15.70 -23.53
C LEU A 216 9.60 -16.31 -23.85
N PRO A 217 9.54 -17.55 -24.37
CA PRO A 217 8.28 -18.26 -24.49
C PRO A 217 7.62 -18.39 -23.11
N TYR A 218 6.28 -18.26 -23.06
CA TYR A 218 5.47 -18.33 -21.83
C TYR A 218 5.64 -17.18 -20.82
N SER A 219 6.34 -16.09 -21.19
CA SER A 219 6.57 -14.93 -20.32
C SER A 219 5.31 -14.30 -19.72
N LYS A 220 4.15 -14.40 -20.40
CA LYS A 220 2.83 -13.98 -19.90
C LYS A 220 2.47 -14.55 -18.52
N TYR A 221 2.91 -15.77 -18.19
CA TYR A 221 2.60 -16.35 -16.87
C TYR A 221 3.48 -15.81 -15.74
N ILE A 222 4.56 -15.10 -16.08
CA ILE A 222 5.55 -14.58 -15.12
C ILE A 222 5.44 -13.06 -14.99
N ILE A 223 5.24 -12.35 -16.11
CA ILE A 223 5.19 -10.88 -16.15
C ILE A 223 3.76 -10.35 -16.21
N GLY A 224 2.79 -11.19 -16.58
CA GLY A 224 1.40 -10.79 -16.86
C GLY A 224 1.15 -10.66 -18.35
#